data_AF-A0A965A7X6-F1
#
_entry.id   AF-A0A965A7X6-F1
#
_cell.length_a   1.000
_cell.length_b   1.000
_cell.length_c   1.000
_cell.angle_alpha   90.00
_cell.angle_beta   90.00
_cell.angle_gamma   90.00
#
_symmetry.space_group_name_H-M   'P 1'
#
loop_
_entity.id
_entity.type
_entity.pdbx_description
1 polymer ?
#
loop_
_entity_poly.entity_id
_entity_poly.type
_entity_poly.pdbx_seq_one_letter_code
_entity_poly.pdbx_strand_id
1 'polypeptide(L)'
;MNEEIYYFRIGKQNSDHGDDEGRGYFHAYTVDKKVDDTITLSDGDVYILPAGYHGPSIAAPEYPMYFLNVLAGPAADRTMAFCDDPSHHWIRDAWKTQKQDPRVPMTSANGRVKNS
;
A
#
# COMPACT_ATOMS: atom_id res chain seq x y z
N MET A 1 -0.46 10.03 -18.63
CA MET A 1 -1.27 9.27 -17.66
C MET A 1 -0.44 8.02 -17.37
N ASN A 2 -0.02 7.83 -16.13
CA ASN A 2 0.75 6.66 -15.75
C ASN A 2 -0.25 5.64 -15.21
N GLU A 3 -0.14 4.40 -15.68
CA GLU A 3 -0.88 3.27 -15.16
C GLU A 3 -0.09 2.70 -13.98
N GLU A 4 -0.80 2.33 -12.92
CA GLU A 4 -0.23 1.67 -11.75
C GLU A 4 -0.81 0.28 -11.59
N ILE A 5 0.06 -0.71 -11.46
CA ILE A 5 -0.31 -2.09 -11.22
C ILE A 5 0.13 -2.47 -9.82
N TYR A 6 -0.79 -2.99 -9.02
CA TYR A 6 -0.53 -3.48 -7.67
C TYR A 6 -0.63 -4.99 -7.68
N TYR A 7 0.45 -5.67 -7.26
CA TYR A 7 0.44 -7.09 -6.96
C TYR A 7 0.51 -7.30 -5.45
N PHE A 8 -0.41 -8.09 -4.89
CA PHE A 8 -0.52 -8.32 -3.45
C PHE A 8 -0.04 -9.73 -3.08
N ARG A 9 0.75 -9.82 -2.01
CA ARG A 9 1.00 -11.06 -1.28
C ARG A 9 0.42 -10.93 0.12
N ILE A 10 -0.37 -11.91 0.53
CA ILE A 10 -1.03 -11.91 1.83
C ILE A 10 -0.81 -13.28 2.47
N GLY A 11 -0.05 -13.30 3.56
CA GLY A 11 0.26 -14.53 4.31
C GLY A 11 -0.47 -14.57 5.64
N LYS A 12 -0.10 -15.53 6.48
CA LYS A 12 -0.36 -15.53 7.93
C LYS A 12 0.95 -15.30 8.68
N GLN A 13 0.89 -15.02 9.97
CA GLN A 13 2.10 -14.83 10.80
C GLN A 13 3.14 -15.95 10.69
N ASN A 14 2.69 -17.20 10.46
CA ASN A 14 3.55 -18.38 10.41
C ASN A 14 3.84 -18.89 8.99
N SER A 15 3.37 -18.20 7.95
CA SER A 15 3.59 -18.63 6.56
C SER A 15 4.86 -17.97 6.01
N ASP A 16 5.75 -18.75 5.39
CA ASP A 16 7.02 -18.24 4.81
C ASP A 16 6.79 -17.24 3.67
N HIS A 17 5.67 -17.40 2.97
CA HIS A 17 5.12 -16.52 1.95
C HIS A 17 3.60 -16.71 1.93
N GLY A 18 2.88 -16.01 1.05
CA GLY A 18 1.42 -15.93 1.01
C GLY A 18 0.63 -17.25 1.18
N ASP A 19 -0.64 -17.11 1.54
CA ASP A 19 -1.53 -18.17 2.02
C ASP A 19 -2.91 -18.07 1.36
N ASP A 20 -3.54 -19.20 1.01
CA ASP A 20 -4.84 -19.22 0.31
C ASP A 20 -5.99 -18.57 1.14
N GLU A 21 -5.83 -18.54 2.47
CA GLU A 21 -6.75 -17.86 3.38
C GLU A 21 -6.38 -16.38 3.63
N GLY A 22 -5.28 -15.90 3.05
CA GLY A 22 -4.82 -14.52 3.16
C GLY A 22 -5.89 -13.53 2.69
N ARG A 23 -6.30 -12.58 3.54
CA ARG A 23 -7.28 -11.54 3.19
C ARG A 23 -6.79 -10.14 3.50
N GLY A 24 -7.17 -9.20 2.63
CA GLY A 24 -6.93 -7.78 2.80
C GLY A 24 -7.99 -6.94 2.10
N TYR A 25 -7.88 -5.63 2.23
CA TYR A 25 -8.76 -4.68 1.57
C TYR A 25 -7.94 -3.65 0.82
N PHE A 26 -8.46 -3.23 -0.31
CA PHE A 26 -7.89 -2.14 -1.10
C PHE A 26 -8.99 -1.19 -1.51
N HIS A 27 -8.71 0.10 -1.40
CA HIS A 27 -9.62 1.15 -1.83
C HIS A 27 -8.99 1.95 -2.95
N ALA A 28 -9.75 2.26 -3.99
CA ALA A 28 -9.28 3.08 -5.11
C ALA A 28 -10.42 3.94 -5.64
N TYR A 29 -10.16 5.23 -5.83
CA TYR A 29 -11.20 6.18 -6.22
C TYR A 29 -10.66 7.35 -7.04
N THR A 30 -11.52 7.93 -7.88
CA THR A 30 -11.19 9.12 -8.67
C THR A 30 -11.83 10.38 -8.07
N VAL A 31 -11.25 11.55 -8.34
CA VAL A 31 -11.80 12.85 -7.90
C VAL A 31 -13.23 13.07 -8.42
N ASP A 32 -13.50 12.64 -9.65
CA ASP A 32 -14.82 12.74 -10.28
C ASP A 32 -15.78 11.60 -9.87
N LYS A 33 -15.34 10.70 -8.98
CA LYS A 33 -16.10 9.57 -8.43
C LYS A 33 -16.65 8.59 -9.47
N LYS A 34 -16.08 8.56 -10.68
CA LYS A 34 -16.42 7.53 -11.67
C LYS A 34 -15.90 6.15 -11.26
N VAL A 35 -14.82 6.12 -10.48
CA VAL A 35 -14.31 4.93 -9.81
C VAL A 35 -14.36 5.20 -8.31
N ASP A 36 -14.89 4.24 -7.55
CA ASP A 36 -14.96 4.23 -6.10
C ASP A 36 -15.06 2.77 -5.63
N ASP A 37 -13.96 2.04 -5.79
CA ASP A 37 -13.90 0.61 -5.57
C ASP A 37 -13.39 0.31 -4.15
N THR A 38 -14.04 -0.63 -3.48
CA THR A 38 -13.50 -1.29 -2.30
C THR A 38 -13.43 -2.78 -2.58
N ILE A 39 -12.21 -3.30 -2.68
CA ILE A 39 -11.92 -4.67 -3.10
C ILE A 39 -11.48 -5.49 -1.89
N THR A 40 -12.03 -6.69 -1.75
CA THR A 40 -11.44 -7.74 -0.89
C THR A 40 -10.37 -8.48 -1.67
N LEU A 41 -9.15 -8.45 -1.17
CA LEU A 41 -7.97 -9.08 -1.78
C LEU A 41 -7.72 -10.46 -1.19
N SER A 42 -7.25 -11.37 -2.03
CA SER A 42 -6.64 -12.67 -1.71
C SER A 42 -5.13 -12.67 -2.02
N ASP A 43 -4.39 -13.69 -1.58
CA ASP A 43 -2.98 -13.83 -1.96
C ASP A 43 -2.82 -13.93 -3.48
N GLY A 44 -1.89 -13.15 -4.03
CA GLY A 44 -1.57 -13.16 -5.45
C GLY A 44 -2.45 -12.24 -6.31
N ASP A 45 -3.44 -11.55 -5.73
CA ASP A 45 -4.31 -10.65 -6.48
C ASP A 45 -3.54 -9.49 -7.13
N VAL A 46 -4.03 -9.06 -8.29
CA VAL A 46 -3.53 -7.92 -9.04
C VAL A 46 -4.65 -6.90 -9.22
N TYR A 47 -4.36 -5.63 -8.95
CA TYR A 47 -5.27 -4.52 -9.24
C TYR A 47 -4.59 -3.53 -10.20
N ILE A 48 -5.31 -3.13 -11.25
CA ILE A 48 -4.84 -2.18 -12.26
C ILE A 48 -5.57 -0.86 -12.02
N LEU A 49 -4.84 0.17 -11.64
CA LEU A 49 -5.37 1.52 -11.46
C LEU A 49 -5.02 2.39 -12.68
N PRO A 50 -6.01 2.77 -13.51
CA PRO A 50 -5.76 3.64 -14.66
C PRO A 50 -5.57 5.11 -14.28
N ALA A 51 -6.23 5.56 -13.21
CA ALA A 51 -6.12 6.91 -12.65
C ALA A 51 -6.80 6.98 -11.28
N GLY A 52 -6.45 7.99 -10.49
CA GLY A 52 -7.10 8.31 -9.23
C GLY A 52 -6.17 8.15 -8.03
N TYR A 53 -6.76 8.21 -6.85
CA TYR A 53 -6.09 7.89 -5.59
C TYR A 53 -6.23 6.39 -5.34
N HIS A 54 -5.14 5.79 -4.87
CA HIS A 54 -5.08 4.39 -4.47
C HIS A 54 -4.74 4.30 -2.99
N GLY A 55 -5.35 3.31 -2.36
CA GLY A 55 -5.26 3.08 -0.94
C GLY A 55 -6.41 3.72 -0.15
N PRO A 56 -6.52 3.35 1.13
CA PRO A 56 -5.55 2.54 1.87
C PRO A 56 -5.49 1.07 1.44
N SER A 57 -4.29 0.48 1.47
CA SER A 57 -4.09 -0.97 1.51
C SER A 57 -4.17 -1.42 2.95
N ILE A 58 -5.18 -2.21 3.29
CA ILE A 58 -5.48 -2.59 4.67
C ILE A 58 -5.27 -4.09 4.83
N ALA A 59 -4.26 -4.46 5.61
CA ALA A 59 -4.08 -5.83 6.08
C ALA A 59 -5.19 -6.20 7.08
N ALA A 60 -5.82 -7.36 6.90
CA ALA A 60 -6.68 -7.91 7.94
C ALA A 60 -5.84 -8.34 9.16
N PRO A 61 -6.42 -8.36 10.37
CA PRO A 61 -5.70 -8.86 11.56
C PRO A 61 -5.10 -10.25 11.32
N GLU A 62 -3.86 -10.45 11.75
CA GLU A 62 -3.08 -11.70 11.58
C GLU A 62 -2.66 -12.05 10.14
N TYR A 63 -3.05 -11.24 9.15
CA TYR A 63 -2.70 -11.43 7.74
C TYR A 63 -1.68 -10.38 7.28
N PRO A 64 -0.36 -10.60 7.45
CA PRO A 64 0.65 -9.70 6.92
C PRO A 64 0.48 -9.53 5.41
N MET A 65 0.48 -8.27 4.97
CA MET A 65 0.35 -7.88 3.57
C MET A 65 1.66 -7.27 3.07
N TYR A 66 2.08 -7.71 1.89
CA TYR A 66 3.10 -7.07 1.07
C TYR A 66 2.47 -6.71 -0.28
N PHE A 67 2.85 -5.58 -0.86
CA PHE A 67 2.47 -5.27 -2.22
C PHE A 67 3.66 -4.72 -3.01
N LEU A 68 3.68 -5.03 -4.30
CA LEU A 68 4.60 -4.47 -5.28
C LEU A 68 3.79 -3.60 -6.23
N ASN A 69 4.14 -2.31 -6.29
CA ASN A 69 3.58 -1.40 -7.27
C ASN A 69 4.53 -1.24 -8.47
N VAL A 70 3.98 -1.36 -9.68
CA VAL A 70 4.68 -1.12 -10.93
C VAL A 70 4.03 0.07 -11.62
N LEU A 71 4.85 1.07 -11.93
CA LEU A 71 4.46 2.29 -12.61
C LEU A 71 4.96 2.26 -14.05
N ALA A 72 4.04 2.40 -15.01
CA ALA A 72 4.38 2.52 -16.42
C ALA A 72 3.56 3.64 -17.07
N GLY A 73 4.19 4.44 -17.92
CA GLY A 73 3.50 5.51 -18.64
C GLY A 73 4.31 5.99 -19.84
N PRO A 74 3.66 6.64 -20.82
CA PRO A 74 4.29 7.09 -22.06
C PRO A 74 5.18 8.32 -21.90
N ALA A 75 5.31 8.86 -20.68
CA ALA A 75 6.12 10.04 -20.42
C ALA A 75 7.60 9.76 -20.72
N ALA A 76 8.26 10.68 -21.42
CA ALA A 76 9.68 10.59 -21.73
C ALA A 76 10.54 10.54 -20.44
N ASP A 77 10.08 11.23 -19.39
CA ASP A 77 10.69 11.22 -18.07
C ASP A 77 9.97 10.24 -17.14
N ARG A 78 10.72 9.29 -16.57
CA ARG A 78 10.25 8.41 -15.50
C ARG A 78 10.16 9.20 -14.21
N THR A 79 8.97 9.72 -13.90
CA THR A 79 8.72 10.48 -12.67
C THR A 79 7.65 9.81 -11.82
N MET A 80 7.90 9.71 -10.52
CA MET A 80 6.91 9.33 -9.51
C MET A 80 6.21 10.59 -8.98
N ALA A 81 5.71 11.45 -9.87
CA ALA A 81 4.98 12.63 -9.44
C ALA A 81 3.63 12.19 -8.87
N PHE A 82 3.49 12.23 -7.55
CA PHE A 82 2.25 11.94 -6.85
C PHE A 82 1.64 13.23 -6.30
N CYS A 83 0.32 13.25 -6.18
CA CYS A 83 -0.43 14.31 -5.51
C CYS A 83 -1.24 13.65 -4.40
N ASP A 84 -1.04 14.09 -3.16
CA ASP A 84 -1.86 13.63 -2.03
C ASP A 84 -3.29 14.17 -2.22
N ASP A 85 -4.31 13.44 -1.73
CA ASP A 85 -5.66 14.00 -1.62
C ASP A 85 -5.66 15.11 -0.55
N PRO A 86 -6.05 16.36 -0.90
CA PRO A 86 -6.13 17.46 0.05
C PRO A 86 -6.95 17.16 1.31
N SER A 87 -7.96 16.30 1.19
CA SER A 87 -8.82 15.88 2.31
C SER A 87 -8.04 15.12 3.40
N HIS A 88 -6.88 14.56 3.06
CA HIS A 88 -6.05 13.73 3.92
C HIS A 88 -4.70 14.39 4.30
N HIS A 89 -4.43 15.64 3.87
CA HIS A 89 -3.18 16.35 4.17
C HIS A 89 -2.88 16.47 5.67
N TRP A 90 -3.91 16.52 6.51
CA TRP A 90 -3.78 16.59 7.97
C TRP A 90 -2.95 15.42 8.54
N ILE A 91 -2.95 14.24 7.89
CA ILE A 91 -2.14 13.09 8.30
C ILE A 91 -0.66 13.43 8.23
N ARG A 92 -0.22 14.05 7.12
CA ARG A 92 1.18 14.46 6.94
C ARG A 92 1.57 15.58 7.90
N ASP A 93 0.65 16.50 8.19
CA ASP A 93 0.88 17.55 9.18
C ASP A 93 1.05 16.97 10.60
N ALA A 94 0.27 15.94 10.95
CA ALA A 94 0.39 15.27 12.25
C ALA A 94 1.77 14.60 12.45
N TRP A 95 2.40 14.11 11.38
CA TRP A 95 3.74 13.50 11.48
C TRP A 95 4.83 14.48 11.94
N LYS A 96 4.67 15.79 11.70
CA LYS A 96 5.65 16.81 12.12
C LYS A 96 5.86 16.86 13.63
N THR A 97 4.87 16.44 14.40
CA THR A 97 4.90 16.47 15.87
C THR A 97 4.79 15.07 16.50
N GLN A 98 4.58 14.03 15.69
CA GLN A 98 4.44 12.66 16.16
C GLN A 98 5.78 12.10 16.64
N LYS A 99 5.82 11.64 17.89
CA LYS A 99 6.96 10.89 18.41
C LYS A 99 6.96 9.49 17.82
N GLN A 100 8.13 9.03 17.37
CA GLN A 100 8.30 7.66 16.89
C GLN A 100 8.02 6.67 18.03
N ASP A 101 7.19 5.66 17.78
CA ASP A 101 6.88 4.64 18.77
C ASP A 101 8.10 3.71 18.96
N PRO A 102 8.65 3.60 20.18
CA PRO A 102 9.85 2.80 20.44
C PRO A 102 9.65 1.29 20.20
N ARG A 103 8.40 0.84 20.09
CA ARG A 103 8.05 -0.57 19.84
C ARG A 103 8.13 -0.96 18.37
N VAL A 104 8.28 -0.01 17.44
CA VAL A 104 8.37 -0.30 16.01
C VAL A 104 9.78 -0.86 15.73
N PRO A 105 9.94 -2.15 15.39
CA PRO A 105 11.24 -2.68 15.02
C PRO A 105 11.64 -2.07 13.68
N MET A 106 12.66 -1.21 13.70
CA MET A 106 13.27 -0.71 12.46
C MET A 106 14.00 -1.89 11.84
N THR A 107 13.50 -2.45 10.75
CA THR A 107 14.33 -3.32 9.90
C THR A 107 15.39 -2.45 9.26
N SER A 108 16.62 -2.97 9.18
CA SER A 108 17.70 -2.38 8.39
C SER A 108 17.84 -3.16 7.08
N ALA A 109 18.69 -2.67 6.17
CA ALA A 109 19.09 -3.45 4.99
C ALA A 109 19.71 -4.83 5.34
N ASN A 110 20.16 -5.01 6.59
CA ASN A 110 20.73 -6.26 7.11
C ASN A 110 19.71 -7.12 7.89
N GLY A 111 18.41 -6.77 7.85
CA GLY A 111 17.34 -7.50 8.53
C GLY A 111 16.81 -6.81 9.80
N ARG A 112 16.04 -7.56 10.62
CA ARG A 112 15.43 -7.05 11.86
C ARG A 112 16.50 -6.57 12.84
N VAL A 113 16.43 -5.31 13.25
CA VAL A 113 17.25 -4.80 14.36
C VAL A 113 16.62 -5.32 15.66
N LYS A 114 17.35 -6.18 16.38
CA LYS A 114 16.94 -6.62 17.71
C LYS A 114 17.14 -5.44 18.66
N ASN A 115 16.05 -4.77 19.04
CA ASN A 115 16.09 -3.86 20.17
C ASN A 115 16.31 -4.71 21.43
N SER A 116 17.45 -4.50 22.09
CA SER A 116 17.80 -5.07 23.40
C SER A 116 16.84 -4.61 24.48
#